data_AF-A0A2M8FBP7-F1
#
_entry.id   AF-A0A2M8FBP7-F1
#
_cell.length_a   1.000
_cell.length_b   1.000
_cell.length_c   1.000
_cell.angle_alpha   90.00
_cell.angle_beta   90.00
_cell.angle_gamma   90.00
#
_symmetry.space_group_name_H-M   'P 1'
#
loop_
_entity.id
_entity.type
_entity.pdbx_description
1 polymer ?
#
loop_
_entity_poly.entity_id
_entity_poly.type
_entity_poly.pdbx_seq_one_letter_code
_entity_poly.pdbx_strand_id
1 'polypeptide(L)'
;MGANMSLKKSAWDKIKYRTAIKDHHVHEDVDITMLIGKIGKIEFDKKLIMATSARRIKRRPHSFFVQYPVRMLKTYRKHSKNN
;
A
#
# COMPACT_ATOMS: atom_id res chain seq x y z
N MET A 1 -1.17 -7.34 -3.49
CA MET A 1 -0.22 -7.00 -4.54
C MET A 1 0.16 -5.53 -4.40
N GLY A 2 0.99 -5.21 -3.41
CA GLY A 2 1.81 -3.99 -3.31
C GLY A 2 3.19 -4.41 -2.79
N ALA A 3 3.66 -5.57 -3.24
CA ALA A 3 4.60 -6.41 -2.49
C ALA A 3 6.05 -5.87 -2.44
N ASN A 4 6.32 -4.75 -3.13
CA ASN A 4 7.64 -4.15 -3.10
C ASN A 4 7.55 -2.65 -3.38
N MET A 5 8.21 -1.86 -2.52
CA MET A 5 8.53 -0.47 -2.79
C MET A 5 9.85 -0.14 -2.09
N SER A 6 10.58 0.82 -2.64
CA SER A 6 11.69 1.45 -1.94
C SER A 6 11.36 2.93 -1.75
N LEU A 7 11.77 3.49 -0.62
CA LEU A 7 11.55 4.90 -0.29
C LEU A 7 12.72 5.46 0.51
N LYS A 8 13.01 6.75 0.32
CA LYS A 8 14.09 7.42 1.07
C LYS A 8 13.71 7.53 2.55
N LYS A 9 14.66 7.31 3.45
CA LYS A 9 14.47 7.50 4.90
C LYS A 9 13.90 8.88 5.24
N SER A 10 14.38 9.93 4.56
CA SER A 10 13.87 11.29 4.74
C SER A 10 12.39 11.47 4.35
N ALA A 11 11.89 10.70 3.38
CA ALA A 11 10.47 10.67 3.06
C ALA A 11 9.68 9.87 4.11
N TRP A 12 10.23 8.75 4.58
CA TRP A 12 9.65 7.95 5.66
C TRP A 12 9.39 8.77 6.92
N ASP A 13 10.41 9.49 7.38
CA ASP A 13 10.36 10.23 8.64
C ASP A 13 9.27 11.32 8.63
N LYS A 14 8.92 11.85 7.45
CA LYS A 14 7.85 12.83 7.27
C LYS A 14 6.44 12.23 7.36
N ILE A 15 6.26 10.97 6.95
CA ILE A 15 4.93 10.35 6.80
C ILE A 15 4.62 9.33 7.89
N LYS A 16 5.62 8.73 8.54
CA LYS A 16 5.45 7.57 9.45
C LYS A 16 4.39 7.77 10.53
N TYR A 17 4.24 8.99 11.06
CA TYR A 17 3.22 9.29 12.08
C TYR A 17 1.80 9.43 11.53
N ARG A 18 1.65 9.60 10.22
CA ARG A 18 0.37 9.68 9.50
C ARG A 18 -0.02 8.34 8.87
N THR A 19 0.94 7.43 8.74
CA THR A 19 0.68 6.09 8.22
C THR A 19 -0.19 5.30 9.19
N ALA A 20 -1.18 4.61 8.64
CA ALA A 20 -2.13 3.82 9.39
C ALA A 20 -1.72 2.33 9.39
N ILE A 21 -0.43 2.06 9.66
CA ILE A 21 0.19 0.71 9.64
C ILE A 21 -0.54 -0.28 10.57
N LYS A 22 -1.06 0.21 11.71
CA LYS A 22 -1.78 -0.61 12.69
C LYS A 22 -3.29 -0.70 12.44
N ASP A 23 -3.80 -0.03 11.42
CA ASP A 23 -5.23 -0.02 11.11
C ASP A 23 -5.56 -1.15 10.12
N HIS A 24 -6.30 -2.15 10.59
CA HIS A 24 -6.69 -3.30 9.76
C HIS A 24 -7.68 -2.95 8.62
N HIS A 25 -8.18 -1.72 8.57
CA HIS A 25 -9.14 -1.26 7.56
C HIS A 25 -8.50 -0.70 6.30
N VAL A 26 -7.20 -0.37 6.35
CA VAL A 26 -6.44 0.16 5.24
C VAL A 26 -5.52 -0.88 4.63
N HIS A 27 -5.22 -0.65 3.36
CA HIS A 27 -4.16 -1.34 2.67
C HIS A 27 -2.87 -0.56 2.89
N GLU A 28 -1.97 -1.07 3.73
CA GLU A 28 -0.71 -0.42 4.13
C GLU A 28 0.08 0.16 2.95
N ASP A 29 0.36 -0.65 1.92
CA ASP A 29 1.13 -0.20 0.75
C ASP A 29 0.46 0.99 0.01
N VAL A 30 -0.88 1.00 -0.06
CA VAL A 30 -1.65 2.07 -0.72
C VAL A 30 -1.67 3.33 0.16
N ASP A 31 -1.80 3.17 1.48
CA ASP A 31 -1.76 4.27 2.44
C ASP A 31 -0.41 5.02 2.37
N ILE A 32 0.69 4.26 2.36
CA ILE A 32 2.04 4.81 2.20
C ILE A 32 2.18 5.52 0.85
N THR A 33 1.70 4.91 -0.24
CA THR A 33 1.75 5.50 -1.59
C THR A 33 0.99 6.83 -1.64
N MET A 34 -0.22 6.91 -1.07
CA MET A 34 -1.01 8.14 -1.04
C MET A 34 -0.31 9.25 -0.23
N LEU A 35 0.30 8.90 0.91
CA LEU A 35 1.03 9.86 1.75
C LEU A 35 2.31 10.38 1.07
N ILE A 36 3.08 9.50 0.42
CA ILE A 36 4.28 9.89 -0.34
C ILE A 36 3.89 10.78 -1.52
N GLY A 37 2.81 10.46 -2.24
CA GLY A 37 2.35 11.24 -3.39
C GLY A 37 2.01 12.70 -3.04
N LYS A 38 1.69 12.99 -1.78
CA LYS A 38 1.47 14.37 -1.30
C LYS A 38 2.77 15.17 -1.08
N ILE A 39 3.92 14.49 -0.96
CA ILE A 39 5.20 15.13 -0.57
C ILE A 39 6.34 14.88 -1.57
N GLY A 40 6.10 14.10 -2.62
CA GLY A 40 7.12 13.71 -3.58
C GLY A 40 6.59 12.94 -4.77
N LYS A 41 7.52 12.52 -5.64
CA LYS A 41 7.24 11.77 -6.86
C LYS A 41 7.32 10.27 -6.60
N ILE A 42 6.41 9.52 -7.22
CA ILE A 42 6.39 8.06 -7.24
C ILE A 42 6.63 7.62 -8.68
N GLU A 43 7.53 6.65 -8.85
CA GLU A 43 7.88 6.11 -10.17
C GLU A 43 7.74 4.58 -10.14
N PHE A 44 7.36 4.01 -11.27
CA PHE A 44 7.24 2.56 -11.45
C PHE A 44 8.40 2.05 -12.30
N ASP A 45 9.23 1.19 -11.73
CA ASP A 45 10.31 0.54 -12.45
C ASP A 45 9.83 -0.76 -13.11
N LYS A 46 9.66 -0.71 -14.44
CA LYS A 46 9.25 -1.87 -15.25
C LYS A 46 10.31 -2.96 -15.35
N LYS A 47 11.58 -2.66 -15.05
CA LYS A 47 12.69 -3.62 -15.08
C LYS A 47 12.83 -4.38 -13.75
N LEU A 48 12.19 -3.90 -12.69
CA LEU A 48 12.21 -4.55 -11.38
C LEU A 48 11.24 -5.75 -11.34
N ILE A 49 11.73 -6.92 -11.74
CA ILE A 49 10.98 -8.17 -11.71
C ILE A 49 11.17 -8.85 -10.35
N MET A 50 10.06 -9.13 -9.67
CA MET A 50 10.06 -9.74 -8.33
C MET A 50 9.24 -11.03 -8.34
N ALA A 51 9.80 -12.11 -7.80
CA ALA A 51 9.05 -13.33 -7.54
C ALA A 51 8.17 -13.18 -6.29
N THR A 52 6.92 -13.66 -6.35
CA THR A 52 6.02 -13.68 -5.19
C THR A 52 5.51 -15.09 -4.93
N SER A 53 5.29 -15.41 -3.65
CA SER A 53 4.79 -16.74 -3.28
C SER A 53 3.29 -16.88 -3.52
N ALA A 54 2.90 -17.92 -4.26
CA ALA A 54 1.48 -18.28 -4.44
C ALA A 54 0.79 -18.82 -3.17
N ARG A 55 1.51 -18.93 -2.04
CA ARG A 55 1.01 -19.54 -0.80
C ARG A 55 -0.27 -18.89 -0.27
N ARG A 56 -0.40 -17.56 -0.38
CA ARG A 56 -1.61 -16.83 0.06
C ARG A 56 -2.83 -17.17 -0.81
N ILE A 57 -2.63 -17.28 -2.12
CA ILE A 57 -3.69 -17.67 -3.07
C ILE A 57 -4.13 -19.11 -2.77
N LYS A 58 -3.17 -20.03 -2.57
CA LYS A 58 -3.46 -21.45 -2.28
C LYS A 58 -4.16 -21.66 -0.94
N ARG A 59 -3.76 -20.96 0.12
CA ARG A 59 -4.26 -21.21 1.49
C ARG A 59 -5.46 -20.35 1.88
N ARG A 60 -5.60 -19.13 1.34
CA ARG A 60 -6.65 -18.17 1.72
C ARG A 60 -7.11 -17.34 0.50
N PRO A 61 -7.73 -17.94 -0.52
CA PRO A 61 -8.08 -17.26 -1.76
C PRO A 61 -9.03 -16.06 -1.56
N HIS A 62 -10.00 -16.16 -0.64
CA HIS A 62 -10.91 -15.05 -0.31
C HIS A 62 -10.18 -13.80 0.22
N SER A 63 -9.07 -13.99 0.95
CA SER A 63 -8.23 -12.86 1.40
C SER A 63 -7.57 -12.12 0.24
N PHE A 64 -7.34 -12.83 -0.87
CA PHE A 64 -6.71 -12.28 -2.07
C PHE A 64 -7.73 -11.65 -3.03
N PHE A 65 -8.86 -12.30 -3.28
CA PHE A 65 -9.82 -11.84 -4.28
C PHE A 65 -10.90 -10.89 -3.74
N VAL A 66 -11.19 -10.90 -2.44
CA VAL A 66 -12.29 -10.10 -1.86
C VAL A 66 -11.78 -9.06 -0.86
N GLN A 67 -11.04 -9.48 0.16
CA GLN A 67 -10.58 -8.54 1.21
C GLN A 67 -9.64 -7.48 0.64
N TYR A 68 -8.88 -7.82 -0.39
CA TYR A 68 -7.89 -6.96 -0.99
C TYR A 68 -8.52 -5.76 -1.75
N PRO A 69 -9.43 -5.96 -2.73
CA PRO A 69 -10.17 -4.83 -3.33
C PRO A 69 -10.94 -3.98 -2.31
N VAL A 70 -11.57 -4.61 -1.32
CA VAL A 70 -12.35 -3.88 -0.29
C VAL A 70 -11.45 -2.95 0.52
N ARG A 71 -10.26 -3.41 0.96
CA ARG A 71 -9.30 -2.56 1.69
C ARG A 71 -8.76 -1.43 0.81
N MET A 72 -8.53 -1.68 -0.49
CA MET A 72 -8.12 -0.65 -1.43
C MET A 72 -9.15 0.49 -1.51
N LEU A 73 -10.43 0.17 -1.69
CA LEU A 73 -11.51 1.16 -1.73
C LEU A 73 -11.66 1.94 -0.41
N LYS A 74 -11.56 1.25 0.73
CA LYS A 74 -11.58 1.90 2.05
C LYS A 74 -10.42 2.89 2.22
N THR A 75 -9.22 2.52 1.75
CA THR A 75 -8.03 3.39 1.81
C THR A 75 -8.20 4.64 0.95
N TYR A 76 -8.71 4.48 -0.27
CA TYR A 76 -8.97 5.62 -1.15
C TYR A 76 -10.01 6.58 -0.55
N ARG A 77 -11.12 6.04 0.00
CA ARG A 77 -12.14 6.85 0.69
C ARG A 77 -11.59 7.61 1.89
N LYS A 78 -10.70 7.01 2.69
CA LYS A 78 -10.05 7.64 3.83
C LYS A 78 -9.21 8.86 3.40
N HIS A 79 -8.41 8.72 2.35
CA HIS A 79 -7.59 9.82 1.83
C HIS A 79 -8.40 10.88 1.07
N SER A 80 -9.49 10.49 0.42
CA SER A 80 -10.41 11.42 -0.26
C SER A 80 -11.20 12.31 0.69
N LYS A 81 -11.48 11.87 1.92
CA LYS A 81 -12.14 12.69 2.95
C LYS A 81 -11.19 13.61 3.72
N ASN A 82 -9.88 13.35 3.63
CA ASN A 82 -8.82 14.11 4.31
C ASN A 82 -8.02 15.03 3.36
N ASN A 83 -8.54 15.26 2.15
CA ASN A 83 -8.09 16.28 1.21
C ASN A 83 -9.18 17.35 1.12
#